data_AF-A0A495QQI4-F1
#
_entry.id   AF-A0A495QQI4-F1
#
_cell.length_a   1.000
_cell.length_b   1.000
_cell.length_c   1.000
_cell.angle_alpha   90.00
_cell.angle_beta   90.00
_cell.angle_gamma   90.00
#
_symmetry.space_group_name_H-M   'P 1'
#
loop_
_entity.id
_entity.type
_entity.pdbx_description
1 polymer ?
#
loop_
_entity_poly.entity_id
_entity_poly.type
_entity_poly.pdbx_seq_one_letter_code
_entity_poly.pdbx_strand_id
1 'polypeptide(L)' 'MKVTDRVKEAIKQTRLAKQEVDDADVSEELEDAIEALEDASETLADDD' A
#
# COMPACT_ATOMS: atom_id res chain seq x y z
N MET A 1 15.05 7.43 8.47
CA MET A 1 13.76 7.11 7.85
C MET A 1 13.27 5.83 8.51
N LYS A 2 12.12 5.86 9.19
CA LYS A 2 11.57 4.67 9.84
C LYS A 2 10.97 3.73 8.79
N VAL A 3 10.87 2.43 9.09
CA VAL A 3 10.22 1.46 8.21
C VAL A 3 8.75 1.84 7.98
N THR A 4 8.07 2.30 9.03
CA THR A 4 6.69 2.80 8.99
C THR A 4 6.51 3.97 7.99
N ASP A 5 7.50 4.86 7.88
CA ASP A 5 7.44 5.97 6.90
C ASP A 5 7.49 5.44 5.45
N ARG A 6 8.31 4.41 5.21
CA ARG A 6 8.44 3.77 3.89
C ARG A 6 7.19 3.00 3.50
N VAL A 7 6.55 2.31 4.44
CA VAL A 7 5.29 1.59 4.19
C VAL A 7 4.17 2.58 3.84
N LYS A 8 4.06 3.69 4.56
CA LYS A 8 3.11 4.78 4.23
C LYS A 8 3.37 5.37 2.84
N GLU A 9 4.63 5.54 2.46
CA GLU A 9 4.99 6.00 1.12
C GLU A 9 4.63 4.97 0.04
N ALA A 10 4.87 3.67 0.29
CA ALA A 10 4.48 2.60 -0.62
C ALA A 10 2.97 2.58 -0.85
N ILE A 11 2.15 2.65 0.21
CA ILE A 11 0.68 2.73 0.11
C ILE A 11 0.26 3.90 -0.79
N LYS A 12 0.87 5.08 -0.60
CA LYS A 12 0.56 6.26 -1.41
C LYS A 12 0.89 6.03 -2.88
N GLN A 13 2.05 5.45 -3.20
CA GLN A 13 2.46 5.19 -4.58
C GLN A 13 1.56 4.14 -5.25
N THR A 14 1.19 3.07 -4.53
CA THR A 14 0.28 2.03 -5.05
C THR A 14 -1.10 2.60 -5.34
N ARG A 15 -1.63 3.48 -4.48
CA ARG A 15 -2.89 4.21 -4.74
C ARG A 15 -2.84 5.08 -5.99
N LEU A 16 -1.72 5.76 -6.23
CA LEU A 16 -1.52 6.55 -7.44
C LEU A 16 -1.45 5.65 -8.69
N ALA A 17 -0.71 4.55 -8.62
CA ALA A 17 -0.64 3.59 -9.72
C ALA A 17 -2.03 3.04 -10.07
N LYS A 18 -2.83 2.69 -9.06
CA LYS A 18 -4.20 2.18 -9.26
C LYS A 18 -5.12 3.18 -9.96
N GLN A 19 -4.99 4.47 -9.67
CA GLN A 19 -5.80 5.52 -10.31
C GLN A 19 -5.51 5.70 -11.81
N GLU A 20 -4.31 5.34 -12.24
CA GLU A 20 -3.85 5.48 -13.63
C GLU A 20 -3.97 4.18 -14.44
N VAL A 21 -4.42 3.08 -13.81
CA VAL A 21 -4.57 1.77 -14.43
C VAL A 21 -6.02 1.58 -14.88
N ASP A 22 -6.21 1.41 -16.19
CA ASP A 22 -7.50 1.10 -16.81
C ASP A 22 -7.81 -0.42 -16.81
N ASP A 23 -6.79 -1.26 -16.61
CA ASP A 23 -6.93 -2.71 -16.58
C ASP A 23 -7.52 -3.16 -15.24
N ALA A 24 -8.71 -3.78 -15.29
CA ALA A 24 -9.44 -4.15 -14.09
C ALA A 24 -8.71 -5.19 -13.23
N ASP A 25 -8.03 -6.15 -13.87
CA ASP A 25 -7.32 -7.23 -13.16
C ASP A 25 -6.10 -6.63 -12.43
N VAL A 26 -5.37 -5.74 -13.10
CA VAL A 26 -4.24 -5.02 -12.46
C VAL A 26 -4.73 -4.07 -11.36
N SER A 27 -5.90 -3.44 -11.53
CA SER A 27 -6.50 -2.57 -10.51
C SER A 27 -6.91 -3.35 -9.24
N GLU A 28 -7.35 -4.60 -9.40
CA GLU A 28 -7.65 -5.53 -8.30
C GLU A 28 -6.37 -5.95 -7.57
N GLU A 29 -5.33 -6.39 -8.30
CA GLU A 29 -4.03 -6.73 -7.70
C GLU A 29 -3.40 -5.57 -6.91
N LEU A 30 -3.58 -4.33 -7.38
CA LEU A 30 -3.14 -3.14 -6.67
C LEU A 30 -3.97 -2.84 -5.42
N GLU A 31 -5.25 -3.22 -5.38
CA GLU A 31 -6.05 -3.15 -4.14
C GLU A 31 -5.53 -4.12 -3.10
N ASP A 32 -5.34 -5.38 -3.48
CA ASP A 32 -4.83 -6.43 -2.60
C ASP A 32 -3.45 -6.05 -2.02
N ALA A 33 -2.61 -5.43 -2.85
CA ALA A 33 -1.32 -4.90 -2.41
C ALA A 33 -1.46 -3.73 -1.43
N ILE A 34 -2.47 -2.86 -1.59
CA ILE A 34 -2.76 -1.78 -0.63
C ILE A 34 -3.20 -2.36 0.71
N GLU A 35 -4.15 -3.30 0.71
CA GLU A 35 -4.65 -3.94 1.94
C GLU A 35 -3.50 -4.61 2.71
N ALA A 36 -2.66 -5.40 2.03
CA ALA A 36 -1.51 -6.05 2.65
C ALA A 36 -0.49 -5.04 3.24
N LEU A 37 -0.31 -3.88 2.60
CA LEU A 37 0.57 -2.83 3.10
C LEU A 37 -0.05 -2.08 4.28
N GLU A 38 -1.37 -1.90 4.31
CA GLU A 38 -2.08 -1.31 5.44
C GLU A 38 -2.01 -2.20 6.68
N ASP A 39 -2.22 -3.51 6.53
CA ASP A 39 -2.06 -4.50 7.60
C ASP A 39 -0.62 -4.52 8.15
N ALA A 40 0.38 -4.48 7.26
CA ALA A 40 1.77 -4.39 7.65
C ALA A 40 2.07 -3.08 8.39
N SER A 41 1.45 -1.97 7.98
CA SER A 41 1.61 -0.67 8.65
C SER A 41 0.99 -0.65 10.03
N GLU A 42 -0.14 -1.31 10.25
CA GLU A 42 -0.80 -1.44 11.55
C GLU A 42 0.06 -2.28 12.50
N THR A 43 0.50 -3.46 12.03
CA THR A 43 1.41 -4.33 12.79
C THR A 43 2.69 -3.60 13.24
N LEU A 44 3.28 -2.80 12.34
CA LEU A 44 4.48 -2.01 12.64
C LEU A 44 4.22 -0.81 13.56
N ALA A 45 2.98 -0.33 13.66
CA ALA A 45 2.62 0.77 14.55
C ALA A 45 2.35 0.26 15.98
N ASP A 46 1.87 -0.98 16.12
CA ASP A 46 1.67 -1.62 17.42
C ASP A 46 2.99 -2.07 18.10
N ASP A 47 4.06 -2.25 17.32
CA ASP A 47 5.39 -2.67 17.78
C ASP A 47 6.35 -1.51 18.17
N ASP A 48 5.94 -0.24 18.04
CA ASP A 48 6.78 0.99 18.19
C ASP A 48 6.56 1.72 19.53
#